data_AF-A0A966PSD9-F1
#
_entry.id   AF-A0A966PSD9-F1
#
_cell.length_a   1.000
_cell.length_b   1.000
_cell.length_c   1.000
_cell.angle_alpha   90.00
_cell.angle_beta   90.00
_cell.angle_gamma   90.00
#
_symmetry.space_group_name_H-M   'P 1'
#
loop_
_entity.id
_entity.type
_entity.pdbx_description
1 polymer ?
#
loop_
_entity_poly.entity_id
_entity_poly.type
_entity_poly.pdbx_seq_one_letter_code
_entity_poly.pdbx_strand_id
1 'polypeptide(L)'
;MKTYNDLKLTLRYHNTLNPKFWIGEAIKPEVREALLKIADEWAKFANIPLHAIQDVILVGGNANYNYTKYSDLDLHLLVRKEEIANCPELIDDYLQDKKQLWALTHDIQIYGHDVELYAQDLSASTPSGQGVFSLQSSLWLIRPVYQEINLSDPAITSKVKQYMNKIDFLIDNRADDRDAFEKLKEKIRDMRASSIQRGGEFAVENLVFKELRNRGYLDKLSQHLKNIKVTSLSLR
;
A
#
# COMPACT_ATOMS: atom_id res chain seq x y z
N MET A 1 24.33 14.82 -12.31
CA MET A 1 23.44 14.76 -11.13
C MET A 1 22.14 15.46 -11.49
N LYS A 2 21.00 14.76 -11.49
CA LYS A 2 19.71 15.40 -11.77
C LYS A 2 19.39 16.37 -10.62
N THR A 3 19.22 17.65 -10.91
CA THR A 3 18.91 18.68 -9.91
C THR A 3 17.39 18.78 -9.74
N TYR A 4 16.88 18.25 -8.63
CA TYR A 4 15.47 18.32 -8.24
C TYR A 4 15.11 19.68 -7.60
N ASN A 5 15.47 20.80 -8.23
CA ASN A 5 15.38 22.11 -7.57
C ASN A 5 13.93 22.48 -7.16
N ASP A 6 12.92 22.08 -7.96
CA ASP A 6 11.50 22.42 -7.73
C ASP A 6 10.60 21.20 -7.46
N LEU A 7 10.96 20.36 -6.48
CA LEU A 7 10.16 19.18 -6.13
C LEU A 7 8.85 19.56 -5.42
N LYS A 8 7.73 19.56 -6.15
CA LYS A 8 6.38 19.66 -5.57
C LYS A 8 5.86 18.29 -5.16
N LEU A 9 5.50 18.11 -3.88
CA LEU A 9 5.01 16.83 -3.35
C LEU A 9 3.68 16.39 -3.99
N THR A 10 3.52 15.08 -4.17
CA THR A 10 2.28 14.45 -4.64
C THR A 10 1.27 14.19 -3.51
N LEU A 11 1.73 14.18 -2.26
CA LEU A 11 0.91 14.00 -1.06
C LEU A 11 -0.21 15.05 -0.97
N ARG A 12 -1.40 14.62 -0.53
CA ARG A 12 -2.56 15.49 -0.29
C ARG A 12 -3.20 15.11 1.03
N TYR A 13 -3.88 16.08 1.63
CA TYR A 13 -4.70 15.89 2.82
C TYR A 13 -5.94 16.76 2.69
N HIS A 14 -7.08 16.21 3.09
CA HIS A 14 -8.39 16.79 2.87
C HIS A 14 -9.15 16.86 4.19
N ASN A 15 -10.10 17.77 4.30
CA ASN A 15 -11.01 17.86 5.44
C ASN A 15 -12.23 16.94 5.32
N THR A 16 -12.39 16.26 4.18
CA THR A 16 -13.46 15.29 3.94
C THR A 16 -12.88 14.02 3.35
N LEU A 17 -13.59 12.90 3.54
CA LEU A 17 -13.31 11.67 2.80
C LEU A 17 -13.49 11.87 1.29
N ASN A 18 -12.99 10.93 0.50
CA ASN A 18 -13.03 11.03 -0.96
C ASN A 18 -14.48 11.04 -1.47
N PRO A 19 -15.00 12.16 -2.02
CA PRO A 19 -16.40 12.27 -2.43
C PRO A 19 -16.76 11.38 -3.62
N LYS A 20 -15.77 10.76 -4.29
CA LYS A 20 -16.03 9.68 -5.25
C LYS A 20 -16.70 8.48 -4.59
N PHE A 21 -16.28 8.13 -3.37
CA PHE A 21 -16.69 6.90 -2.69
C PHE A 21 -17.61 7.14 -1.49
N TRP A 22 -17.59 8.35 -0.92
CA TRP A 22 -18.28 8.67 0.33
C TRP A 22 -19.28 9.82 0.16
N ILE A 23 -20.35 9.78 0.96
CA ILE A 23 -21.29 10.87 1.23
C ILE A 23 -21.16 11.19 2.73
N GLY A 24 -20.41 12.23 3.06
CA GLY A 24 -19.96 12.45 4.44
C GLY A 24 -19.08 11.28 4.89
N GLU A 25 -19.51 10.57 5.93
CA GLU A 25 -18.85 9.36 6.44
C GLU A 25 -19.55 8.04 6.04
N ALA A 26 -20.61 8.12 5.23
CA ALA A 26 -21.31 6.95 4.71
C ALA A 26 -20.74 6.57 3.34
N ILE A 27 -20.41 5.29 3.13
CA ILE A 27 -20.00 4.82 1.82
C ILE A 27 -21.19 4.85 0.86
N LYS A 28 -20.95 5.18 -0.41
CA LYS A 28 -21.99 5.13 -1.43
C LYS A 28 -22.46 3.68 -1.65
N PRO A 29 -23.77 3.41 -1.72
CA PRO A 29 -24.30 2.06 -1.88
C PRO A 29 -23.71 1.31 -3.08
N GLU A 30 -23.60 1.96 -4.24
CA GLU A 30 -23.08 1.33 -5.46
C GLU A 30 -21.58 0.98 -5.35
N VAL A 31 -20.81 1.78 -4.60
CA VAL A 31 -19.40 1.50 -4.33
C VAL A 31 -19.27 0.31 -3.37
N ARG A 32 -20.09 0.28 -2.33
CA ARG A 32 -20.12 -0.84 -1.37
C ARG A 32 -20.50 -2.14 -2.06
N GLU A 33 -21.54 -2.15 -2.88
CA GLU A 33 -21.98 -3.33 -3.62
C GLU A 33 -20.91 -3.83 -4.60
N ALA A 34 -20.26 -2.91 -5.33
CA ALA A 34 -19.15 -3.26 -6.22
C ALA A 34 -17.97 -3.87 -5.45
N LEU A 35 -17.57 -3.28 -4.31
CA LEU A 35 -16.49 -3.80 -3.48
C LEU A 35 -16.81 -5.17 -2.88
N LEU A 36 -18.04 -5.40 -2.39
CA LEU A 36 -18.45 -6.70 -1.88
C LEU A 36 -18.46 -7.77 -2.97
N LYS A 37 -18.90 -7.43 -4.19
CA LYS A 37 -18.81 -8.34 -5.33
C LYS A 37 -17.37 -8.70 -5.67
N ILE A 38 -16.46 -7.73 -5.66
CA ILE A 38 -15.03 -7.98 -5.89
C ILE A 38 -14.45 -8.87 -4.77
N ALA A 39 -14.81 -8.61 -3.51
CA ALA A 39 -14.40 -9.43 -2.38
C ALA A 39 -14.82 -10.91 -2.53
N ASP A 40 -16.05 -11.15 -2.99
CA ASP A 40 -16.55 -12.50 -3.23
C ASP A 40 -15.80 -13.23 -4.35
N GLU A 41 -15.52 -12.55 -5.47
CA GLU A 41 -14.75 -13.13 -6.59
C GLU A 41 -13.29 -13.38 -6.19
N TRP A 42 -12.71 -12.47 -5.41
CA TRP A 42 -11.37 -12.64 -4.84
C TRP A 42 -11.29 -13.85 -3.91
N ALA A 43 -12.25 -14.01 -3.00
CA ALA A 43 -12.32 -15.16 -2.10
C ALA A 43 -12.37 -16.48 -2.87
N LYS A 44 -13.20 -16.56 -3.93
CA LYS A 44 -13.27 -17.75 -4.81
C LYS A 44 -11.94 -18.02 -5.50
N PHE A 45 -11.33 -17.00 -6.10
CA PHE A 45 -10.07 -17.14 -6.83
C PHE A 45 -8.90 -17.59 -5.94
N ALA A 46 -8.83 -17.03 -4.73
CA ALA A 46 -7.84 -17.38 -3.73
C ALA A 46 -8.17 -18.67 -2.97
N ASN A 47 -9.30 -19.34 -3.27
CA ASN A 47 -9.82 -20.48 -2.52
C ASN A 47 -9.90 -20.22 -1.01
N ILE A 48 -10.33 -19.03 -0.61
CA ILE A 48 -10.57 -18.67 0.78
C ILE A 48 -12.00 -19.11 1.13
N PRO A 49 -12.17 -20.06 2.07
CA PRO A 49 -13.50 -20.51 2.46
C PRO A 49 -14.31 -19.37 3.10
N LEU A 50 -15.60 -19.30 2.79
CA LEU A 50 -16.47 -18.24 3.33
C LEU A 50 -16.50 -18.22 4.86
N HIS A 51 -16.44 -19.38 5.53
CA HIS A 51 -16.45 -19.46 6.99
C HIS A 51 -15.18 -18.87 7.63
N ALA A 52 -14.05 -18.89 6.90
CA ALA A 52 -12.81 -18.29 7.35
C ALA A 52 -12.84 -16.75 7.31
N ILE A 53 -13.71 -16.16 6.47
CA ILE A 53 -13.85 -14.70 6.33
C ILE A 53 -14.78 -14.17 7.42
N GLN A 54 -14.28 -13.26 8.26
CA GLN A 54 -15.04 -12.62 9.33
C GLN A 54 -15.64 -11.30 8.94
N ASP A 55 -14.94 -10.55 8.10
CA ASP A 55 -15.41 -9.27 7.59
C ASP A 55 -14.72 -8.95 6.25
N VAL A 56 -15.28 -7.98 5.54
CA VAL A 56 -14.66 -7.32 4.40
C VAL A 56 -14.49 -5.86 4.78
N ILE A 57 -13.25 -5.40 4.90
CA ILE A 57 -12.95 -4.04 5.34
C ILE A 57 -12.27 -3.23 4.22
N LEU A 58 -12.55 -1.93 4.20
CA LEU A 58 -11.84 -0.94 3.39
C LEU A 58 -10.92 -0.14 4.30
N VAL A 59 -9.65 -0.07 3.93
CA VAL A 59 -8.61 0.67 4.68
C VAL A 59 -7.84 1.60 3.76
N GLY A 60 -6.76 2.20 4.29
CA GLY A 60 -5.80 2.96 3.51
C GLY A 60 -6.27 4.37 3.16
N GLY A 61 -5.71 4.94 2.09
CA GLY A 61 -5.84 6.36 1.80
C GLY A 61 -7.27 6.79 1.48
N ASN A 62 -8.03 5.95 0.78
CA ASN A 62 -9.42 6.21 0.43
C ASN A 62 -10.41 5.91 1.56
N ALA A 63 -9.98 5.26 2.65
CA ALA A 63 -10.70 5.17 3.93
C ALA A 63 -10.15 6.16 4.97
N ASN A 64 -9.51 7.24 4.52
CA ASN A 64 -8.90 8.27 5.35
C ASN A 64 -8.88 9.61 4.60
N TYR A 65 -8.24 10.62 5.18
CA TYR A 65 -8.17 11.99 4.67
C TYR A 65 -6.96 12.27 3.76
N ASN A 66 -6.10 11.27 3.52
CA ASN A 66 -4.84 11.42 2.76
C ASN A 66 -4.88 10.81 1.35
N TYR A 67 -6.07 10.66 0.75
CA TYR A 67 -6.21 10.15 -0.61
C TYR A 67 -5.63 11.11 -1.65
N THR A 68 -5.08 10.52 -2.71
CA THR A 68 -4.55 11.21 -3.88
C THR A 68 -5.08 10.54 -5.15
N LYS A 69 -4.72 11.07 -6.32
CA LYS A 69 -5.00 10.39 -7.60
C LYS A 69 -4.26 9.06 -7.78
N TYR A 70 -3.28 8.76 -6.91
CA TYR A 70 -2.50 7.52 -6.88
C TYR A 70 -2.95 6.58 -5.75
N SER A 71 -4.08 6.87 -5.10
CA SER A 71 -4.56 6.06 -3.99
C SER A 71 -5.53 5.01 -4.50
N ASP A 72 -5.27 3.76 -4.15
CA ASP A 72 -6.09 2.61 -4.51
C ASP A 72 -7.19 2.39 -3.47
N LEU A 73 -8.14 1.50 -3.76
CA LEU A 73 -9.11 0.99 -2.80
C LEU A 73 -8.54 -0.28 -2.18
N ASP A 74 -7.94 -0.14 -0.99
CA ASP A 74 -7.35 -1.26 -0.24
C ASP A 74 -8.46 -2.11 0.40
N LEU A 75 -8.85 -3.19 -0.29
CA LEU A 75 -9.94 -4.08 0.08
C LEU A 75 -9.40 -5.35 0.75
N HIS A 76 -9.71 -5.52 2.03
CA HIS A 76 -9.18 -6.60 2.86
C HIS A 76 -10.29 -7.58 3.25
N LEU A 77 -10.07 -8.86 2.98
CA LEU A 77 -10.79 -9.94 3.64
C LEU A 77 -10.14 -10.16 5.00
N LEU A 78 -10.86 -9.92 6.10
CA LEU A 78 -10.42 -10.30 7.44
C LEU A 78 -10.64 -11.79 7.62
N VAL A 79 -9.56 -12.57 7.77
CA VAL A 79 -9.60 -14.03 7.73
C VAL A 79 -8.98 -14.68 8.98
N ARG A 80 -9.52 -15.83 9.36
CA ARG A 80 -8.84 -16.83 10.21
C ARG A 80 -8.05 -17.77 9.32
N LYS A 81 -6.74 -17.58 9.23
CA LYS A 81 -5.87 -18.31 8.29
C LYS A 81 -5.83 -19.81 8.59
N GLU A 82 -5.92 -20.17 9.86
CA GLU A 82 -6.05 -21.53 10.37
C GLU A 82 -7.30 -22.25 9.84
N GLU A 83 -8.36 -21.52 9.48
CA GLU A 83 -9.58 -22.06 8.84
C GLU A 83 -9.46 -22.13 7.31
N ILE A 84 -8.43 -21.51 6.71
CA ILE A 84 -8.11 -21.66 5.29
C ILE A 84 -7.27 -22.91 5.08
N ALA A 85 -6.17 -23.01 5.82
CA ALA A 85 -5.29 -24.17 5.81
C ALA A 85 -4.46 -24.24 7.10
N ASN A 86 -4.28 -25.44 7.65
CA ASN A 86 -3.41 -25.67 8.80
C ASN A 86 -1.93 -25.75 8.38
N CYS A 87 -1.42 -24.70 7.74
CA CYS A 87 -0.04 -24.60 7.28
C CYS A 87 0.51 -23.17 7.49
N PRO A 88 0.77 -22.78 8.74
CA PRO A 88 1.12 -21.39 9.09
C PRO A 88 2.40 -20.90 8.41
N GLU A 89 3.32 -21.80 8.05
CA GLU A 89 4.57 -21.45 7.35
C GLU A 89 4.38 -21.07 5.88
N LEU A 90 3.28 -21.49 5.24
CA LEU A 90 3.07 -21.32 3.79
C LEU A 90 1.81 -20.50 3.45
N ILE A 91 0.87 -20.36 4.39
CA ILE A 91 -0.41 -19.70 4.11
C ILE A 91 -0.23 -18.23 3.71
N ASP A 92 0.74 -17.54 4.29
CA ASP A 92 1.03 -16.15 3.96
C ASP A 92 1.60 -16.00 2.56
N ASP A 93 2.56 -16.86 2.20
CA ASP A 93 3.14 -16.90 0.85
C ASP A 93 2.07 -17.26 -0.18
N TYR A 94 1.22 -18.24 0.10
CA TYR A 94 0.10 -18.62 -0.76
C TYR A 94 -0.86 -17.45 -1.03
N LEU A 95 -1.31 -16.75 0.02
CA LEU A 95 -2.23 -15.63 -0.12
C LEU A 95 -1.58 -14.46 -0.85
N GLN A 96 -0.30 -14.21 -0.59
CA GLN A 96 0.49 -13.18 -1.26
C GLN A 96 0.74 -13.50 -2.74
N ASP A 97 0.93 -14.77 -3.10
CA ASP A 97 1.06 -15.23 -4.48
C ASP A 97 -0.27 -15.13 -5.23
N LYS A 98 -1.38 -15.52 -4.57
CA LYS A 98 -2.73 -15.34 -5.13
C LYS A 98 -3.01 -13.86 -5.40
N LYS A 99 -2.61 -12.97 -4.49
CA LYS A 99 -2.79 -11.52 -4.65
C LYS A 99 -2.03 -11.02 -5.87
N GLN A 100 -0.76 -11.40 -6.00
CA GLN A 100 0.08 -11.02 -7.13
C GLN A 100 -0.49 -11.56 -8.45
N LEU A 101 -0.91 -12.82 -8.48
CA LEU A 101 -1.50 -13.43 -9.67
C LEU A 101 -2.79 -12.73 -10.07
N TRP A 102 -3.64 -12.36 -9.11
CA TRP A 102 -4.85 -11.58 -9.39
C TRP A 102 -4.50 -10.24 -10.03
N ALA A 103 -3.59 -9.47 -9.43
CA ALA A 103 -3.15 -8.17 -9.95
C ALA A 103 -2.52 -8.26 -11.36
N LEU A 104 -1.89 -9.39 -11.71
CA LEU A 104 -1.33 -9.62 -13.04
C LEU A 104 -2.38 -10.01 -14.10
N THR A 105 -3.52 -10.55 -13.68
CA THR A 105 -4.52 -11.15 -14.57
C THR A 105 -5.83 -10.36 -14.64
N HIS A 106 -6.04 -9.41 -13.72
CA HIS A 106 -7.25 -8.60 -13.63
C HIS A 106 -6.89 -7.13 -13.51
N ASP A 107 -7.59 -6.29 -14.28
CA ASP A 107 -7.52 -4.83 -14.22
C ASP A 107 -8.88 -4.30 -13.74
N ILE A 108 -9.03 -4.21 -12.41
CA ILE A 108 -10.31 -3.88 -11.77
C ILE A 108 -10.20 -2.49 -11.14
N GLN A 109 -11.10 -1.61 -11.58
CA GLN A 109 -11.15 -0.23 -11.11
C GLN A 109 -12.56 0.20 -10.72
N ILE A 110 -12.65 1.07 -9.72
CA ILE A 110 -13.87 1.82 -9.38
C ILE A 110 -13.58 3.31 -9.53
N TYR A 111 -14.30 3.97 -10.45
CA TYR A 111 -14.13 5.39 -10.76
C TYR A 111 -12.67 5.80 -11.07
N GLY A 112 -11.93 4.92 -11.75
CA GLY A 112 -10.54 5.10 -12.17
C GLY A 112 -9.50 4.93 -11.06
N HIS A 113 -9.86 4.24 -9.98
CA HIS A 113 -8.93 3.83 -8.92
C HIS A 113 -8.85 2.31 -8.88
N ASP A 114 -7.64 1.78 -8.82
CA ASP A 114 -7.39 0.34 -8.71
C ASP A 114 -7.97 -0.21 -7.40
N VAL A 115 -8.40 -1.47 -7.42
CA VAL A 115 -8.83 -2.18 -6.21
C VAL A 115 -7.74 -3.18 -5.83
N GLU A 116 -7.01 -2.91 -4.75
CA GLU A 116 -5.94 -3.77 -4.27
C GLU A 116 -6.47 -4.72 -3.19
N LEU A 117 -6.23 -6.02 -3.37
CA LEU A 117 -6.84 -7.07 -2.54
C LEU A 117 -5.86 -7.62 -1.52
N TYR A 118 -6.37 -7.89 -0.33
CA TYR A 118 -5.59 -8.47 0.76
C TYR A 118 -6.40 -9.54 1.49
N ALA A 119 -5.72 -10.58 1.97
CA ALA A 119 -6.25 -11.47 3.00
C ALA A 119 -5.50 -11.15 4.30
N GLN A 120 -6.15 -10.41 5.18
CA GLN A 120 -5.57 -9.90 6.41
C GLN A 120 -5.95 -10.81 7.58
N ASP A 121 -4.94 -11.16 8.38
CA ASP A 121 -5.13 -11.89 9.63
C ASP A 121 -5.90 -11.05 10.65
N LEU A 122 -6.80 -11.66 11.41
CA LEU A 122 -7.51 -11.00 12.52
C LEU A 122 -6.57 -10.45 13.59
N SER A 123 -5.40 -11.08 13.79
CA SER A 123 -4.41 -10.65 14.76
C SER A 123 -3.57 -9.45 14.32
N ALA A 124 -3.67 -9.04 13.04
CA ALA A 124 -2.88 -7.94 12.51
C ALA A 124 -3.27 -6.60 13.15
N SER A 125 -2.28 -5.89 13.67
CA SER A 125 -2.50 -4.59 14.30
C SER A 125 -2.80 -3.51 13.27
N THR A 126 -3.70 -2.59 13.63
CA THR A 126 -3.99 -1.41 12.81
C THR A 126 -3.10 -0.24 13.25
N PRO A 127 -2.30 0.35 12.35
CA PRO A 127 -1.57 1.59 12.60
C PRO A 127 -2.42 2.72 13.20
N SER A 128 -1.83 3.47 14.14
CA SER A 128 -2.47 4.66 14.69
C SER A 128 -2.79 5.69 13.60
N GLY A 129 -4.03 6.20 13.62
CA GLY A 129 -4.54 7.18 12.67
C GLY A 129 -5.07 6.58 11.36
N GLN A 130 -5.09 5.25 11.20
CA GLN A 130 -5.71 4.59 10.04
C GLN A 130 -7.20 4.34 10.28
N GLY A 131 -8.03 4.76 9.33
CA GLY A 131 -9.45 4.41 9.32
C GLY A 131 -9.69 2.98 8.85
N VAL A 132 -10.69 2.33 9.44
CA VAL A 132 -11.12 0.96 9.10
C VAL A 132 -12.64 0.95 8.99
N PHE A 133 -13.15 0.69 7.78
CA PHE A 133 -14.57 0.63 7.50
C PHE A 133 -15.00 -0.79 7.15
N SER A 134 -15.97 -1.35 7.87
CA SER A 134 -16.59 -2.64 7.56
C SER A 134 -17.61 -2.46 6.45
N LEU A 135 -17.37 -3.11 5.31
CA LEU A 135 -18.32 -3.13 4.20
C LEU A 135 -19.50 -4.03 4.52
N GLN A 136 -19.33 -5.13 5.25
CA GLN A 136 -20.45 -6.01 5.59
C GLN A 136 -21.47 -5.29 6.47
N SER A 137 -21.03 -4.70 7.59
CA SER A 137 -21.91 -3.97 8.51
C SER A 137 -22.22 -2.54 8.08
N SER A 138 -21.47 -2.00 7.11
CA SER A 138 -21.54 -0.60 6.68
C SER A 138 -21.25 0.39 7.82
N LEU A 139 -20.32 0.04 8.71
CA LEU A 139 -19.94 0.82 9.88
C LEU A 139 -18.42 1.01 9.96
N TRP A 140 -18.00 2.14 10.55
CA TRP A 140 -16.61 2.35 10.93
C TRP A 140 -16.27 1.51 12.16
N LEU A 141 -15.32 0.59 11.99
CA LEU A 141 -14.69 -0.13 13.11
C LEU A 141 -13.69 0.79 13.83
N ILE A 142 -12.95 1.59 13.04
CA ILE A 142 -12.07 2.65 13.53
C ILE A 142 -12.32 3.86 12.65
N ARG A 143 -12.86 4.95 13.22
CA ARG A 143 -13.09 6.19 12.45
C ARG A 143 -11.76 6.89 12.15
N PRO A 144 -11.58 7.43 10.93
CA PRO A 144 -10.41 8.23 10.62
C PRO A 144 -10.48 9.52 11.43
N VAL A 145 -9.38 9.86 12.10
CA VAL A 145 -9.27 11.09 12.89
C VAL A 145 -8.56 12.13 12.04
N TYR A 146 -9.24 13.26 11.81
CA TYR A 146 -8.61 14.40 11.16
C TYR A 146 -7.49 14.94 12.06
N GLN A 147 -6.33 15.20 11.47
CA GLN A 147 -5.16 15.72 12.19
C GLN A 147 -4.57 16.88 11.39
N GLU A 148 -4.13 17.93 12.08
CA GLU A 148 -3.36 18.97 11.41
C GLU A 148 -2.00 18.43 10.99
N ILE A 149 -1.77 18.32 9.69
CA ILE A 149 -0.50 17.84 9.16
C ILE A 149 0.21 18.93 8.36
N ASN A 150 1.50 19.11 8.62
CA ASN A 150 2.34 20.03 7.85
C ASN A 150 3.01 19.28 6.68
N LEU A 151 2.28 19.13 5.57
CA LEU A 151 2.86 18.58 4.34
C LEU A 151 3.91 19.50 3.68
N SER A 152 4.02 20.76 4.12
CA SER A 152 5.03 21.70 3.63
C SER A 152 6.36 21.64 4.39
N ASP A 153 6.51 20.70 5.33
CA ASP A 153 7.75 20.49 6.07
C ASP A 153 8.93 20.26 5.10
N PRO A 154 9.95 21.15 5.09
CA PRO A 154 11.13 21.00 4.26
C PRO A 154 11.87 19.67 4.46
N ALA A 155 11.74 19.04 5.63
CA ALA A 155 12.33 17.74 5.94
C ALA A 155 11.80 16.63 5.02
N ILE A 156 10.51 16.65 4.67
CA ILE A 156 9.91 15.67 3.76
C ILE A 156 10.58 15.80 2.38
N THR A 157 10.56 17.02 1.83
CA THR A 157 11.12 17.31 0.51
C THR A 157 12.61 16.99 0.45
N SER A 158 13.38 17.38 1.49
CA SER A 158 14.82 17.13 1.58
C SER A 158 15.13 15.63 1.56
N LYS A 159 14.42 14.82 2.37
CA LYS A 159 14.61 13.36 2.42
C LYS A 159 14.20 12.67 1.14
N VAL A 160 13.08 13.10 0.52
CA VAL A 160 12.67 12.56 -0.79
C VAL A 160 13.75 12.81 -1.83
N LYS A 161 14.27 14.05 -1.95
CA LYS A 161 15.38 14.37 -2.86
C LYS A 161 16.61 13.52 -2.54
N GLN A 162 16.95 13.35 -1.26
CA GLN A 162 18.09 12.55 -0.83
C GLN A 162 17.97 11.09 -1.30
N TYR A 163 16.82 10.44 -1.11
CA TYR A 163 16.61 9.07 -1.53
C TYR A 163 16.53 8.92 -3.05
N MET A 164 15.88 9.85 -3.75
CA MET A 164 15.88 9.88 -5.22
C MET A 164 17.30 9.96 -5.77
N ASN A 165 18.12 10.89 -5.26
CA ASN A 165 19.52 11.03 -5.63
C ASN A 165 20.34 9.76 -5.33
N LYS A 166 20.10 9.11 -4.20
CA LYS A 166 20.78 7.85 -3.84
C LYS A 166 20.41 6.72 -4.80
N ILE A 167 19.12 6.57 -5.12
CA ILE A 167 18.64 5.54 -6.05
C ILE A 167 19.24 5.78 -7.44
N ASP A 168 19.17 7.02 -7.94
CA ASP A 168 19.77 7.38 -9.22
C ASP A 168 21.28 7.15 -9.24
N PHE A 169 21.99 7.60 -8.21
CA PHE A 169 23.44 7.41 -8.11
C PHE A 169 23.83 5.92 -8.11
N LEU A 170 23.11 5.07 -7.37
CA LEU A 170 23.38 3.63 -7.37
C LEU A 170 23.12 3.00 -8.75
N ILE A 171 22.02 3.36 -9.42
CA ILE A 171 21.70 2.85 -10.75
C ILE A 171 22.74 3.32 -11.79
N ASP A 172 23.17 4.57 -11.71
CA ASP A 172 24.08 5.17 -12.69
C ASP A 172 25.55 4.73 -12.50
N ASN A 173 25.97 4.38 -11.27
CA ASN A 173 27.39 4.16 -10.92
C ASN A 173 27.70 2.79 -10.31
N ARG A 174 26.69 1.99 -9.94
CA ARG A 174 26.87 0.72 -9.22
C ARG A 174 25.94 -0.38 -9.76
N ALA A 175 25.82 -0.47 -11.09
CA ALA A 175 24.88 -1.36 -11.75
C ALA A 175 24.95 -2.84 -11.34
N ASP A 176 26.11 -3.32 -10.83
CA ASP A 176 26.31 -4.73 -10.46
C ASP A 176 26.40 -4.97 -8.94
N ASP A 177 26.38 -3.92 -8.12
CA ASP A 177 26.50 -4.02 -6.64
C ASP A 177 25.14 -4.32 -6.02
N ARG A 178 24.70 -5.58 -6.16
CA ARG A 178 23.42 -6.05 -5.61
C ARG A 178 23.28 -5.76 -4.12
N ASP A 179 24.36 -5.91 -3.35
CA ASP A 179 24.36 -5.76 -1.91
C ASP A 179 24.06 -4.31 -1.50
N ALA A 180 24.57 -3.32 -2.23
CA ALA A 180 24.22 -1.91 -2.03
C ALA A 180 22.74 -1.62 -2.30
N PHE A 181 22.14 -2.25 -3.32
CA PHE A 181 20.70 -2.10 -3.61
C PHE A 181 19.81 -2.75 -2.55
N GLU A 182 20.13 -3.99 -2.12
CA GLU A 182 19.40 -4.67 -1.05
C GLU A 182 19.45 -3.85 0.25
N LYS A 183 20.64 -3.35 0.63
CA LYS A 183 20.81 -2.47 1.80
C LYS A 183 20.00 -1.18 1.72
N LEU A 184 19.91 -0.56 0.55
CA LEU A 184 19.09 0.64 0.38
C LEU A 184 17.59 0.31 0.49
N LYS A 185 17.16 -0.79 -0.12
CA LYS A 185 15.77 -1.27 -0.06
C LYS A 185 15.35 -1.59 1.38
N GLU A 186 16.20 -2.32 2.10
CA GLU A 186 16.02 -2.63 3.52
C GLU A 186 15.95 -1.35 4.36
N LYS A 187 16.88 -0.42 4.16
CA LYS A 187 16.86 0.88 4.86
C LYS A 187 15.55 1.64 4.66
N ILE A 188 15.02 1.68 3.43
CA ILE A 188 13.73 2.36 3.15
C ILE A 188 12.57 1.62 3.85
N ARG A 189 12.57 0.28 3.85
CA ARG A 189 11.56 -0.54 4.53
C ARG A 189 11.57 -0.32 6.04
N ASP A 190 12.73 -0.39 6.67
CA ASP A 190 12.88 -0.30 8.13
C ASP A 190 12.57 1.12 8.63
N MET A 191 12.97 2.12 7.85
CA MET A 191 12.61 3.53 8.07
C MET A 191 11.08 3.70 8.07
N ARG A 192 10.37 3.08 7.13
CA ARG A 192 8.90 3.09 7.11
C ARG A 192 8.32 2.39 8.35
N ALA A 193 8.73 1.15 8.62
CA ALA A 193 8.19 0.35 9.73
C ALA A 193 8.35 1.06 11.08
N SER A 194 9.55 1.54 11.39
CA SER A 194 9.84 2.27 12.63
C SER A 194 9.10 3.61 12.75
N SER A 195 8.75 4.23 11.61
CA SER A 195 7.99 5.49 11.62
C SER A 195 6.51 5.27 11.88
N ILE A 196 5.92 4.22 11.29
CA ILE A 196 4.52 3.86 11.51
C ILE A 196 4.32 3.47 12.98
N GLN A 197 5.25 2.68 13.53
CA GLN A 197 5.18 2.26 14.93
C GLN A 197 5.24 3.46 15.91
N ARG A 198 6.06 4.47 15.63
CA ARG A 198 6.28 5.61 16.55
C ARG A 198 5.33 6.78 16.35
N GLY A 199 5.02 7.11 15.10
CA GLY A 199 4.30 8.33 14.73
C GLY A 199 3.06 8.09 13.87
N GLY A 200 2.68 6.83 13.65
CA GLY A 200 1.46 6.47 12.91
C GLY A 200 1.51 6.80 11.43
N GLU A 201 0.32 6.90 10.84
CA GLU A 201 0.09 7.03 9.40
C GLU A 201 0.70 8.31 8.78
N PHE A 202 0.87 9.36 9.58
CA PHE A 202 1.36 10.68 9.12
C PHE A 202 2.82 11.00 9.53
N ALA A 203 3.55 10.01 10.04
CA ALA A 203 4.96 10.18 10.35
C ALA A 203 5.78 10.57 9.10
N VAL A 204 6.75 11.49 9.27
CA VAL A 204 7.57 12.06 8.18
C VAL A 204 8.13 10.98 7.25
N GLU A 205 8.68 9.89 7.79
CA GLU A 205 9.28 8.85 6.95
C GLU A 205 8.26 7.99 6.19
N ASN A 206 7.05 7.80 6.73
CA ASN A 206 5.96 7.15 5.98
C ASN A 206 5.50 8.05 4.83
N LEU A 207 5.47 9.37 5.04
CA LEU A 207 5.20 10.35 3.99
C LEU A 207 6.29 10.34 2.90
N VAL A 208 7.57 10.29 3.29
CA VAL A 208 8.71 10.15 2.37
C VAL A 208 8.59 8.87 1.54
N PHE A 209 8.27 7.74 2.19
CA PHE A 209 8.05 6.47 1.50
C PHE A 209 6.93 6.58 0.45
N LYS A 210 5.77 7.13 0.84
CA LYS A 210 4.61 7.30 -0.06
C LYS A 210 4.95 8.20 -1.24
N GLU A 211 5.70 9.27 -1.01
CA GLU A 211 6.15 10.15 -2.09
C GLU A 211 7.12 9.46 -3.05
N LEU A 212 8.06 8.64 -2.54
CA LEU A 212 8.96 7.83 -3.38
C LEU A 212 8.19 6.80 -4.21
N ARG A 213 7.16 6.16 -3.62
CA ARG A 213 6.26 5.22 -4.31
C ARG A 213 5.52 5.92 -5.45
N ASN A 214 4.82 7.02 -5.15
CA ASN A 214 4.01 7.76 -6.14
C ASN A 214 4.84 8.29 -7.32
N ARG A 215 6.15 8.47 -7.13
CA ARG A 215 7.10 8.89 -8.17
C ARG A 215 7.74 7.73 -8.95
N GLY A 216 7.41 6.48 -8.61
CA GLY A 216 7.96 5.27 -9.24
C GLY A 216 9.41 4.95 -8.85
N TYR A 217 9.97 5.60 -7.81
CA TYR A 217 11.37 5.35 -7.41
C TYR A 217 11.54 4.00 -6.72
N LEU A 218 10.53 3.54 -5.98
CA LEU A 218 10.56 2.21 -5.35
C LEU A 218 10.48 1.10 -6.40
N ASP A 219 9.67 1.31 -7.44
CA ASP A 219 9.56 0.37 -8.57
C ASP A 219 10.84 0.36 -9.39
N LYS A 220 11.40 1.55 -9.68
CA LYS A 220 12.70 1.70 -10.35
C LYS A 220 13.80 0.92 -9.62
N LEU A 221 13.87 1.06 -8.30
CA LEU A 221 14.82 0.34 -7.44
C LEU A 221 14.60 -1.18 -7.52
N SER A 222 13.34 -1.63 -7.39
CA SER A 222 12.99 -3.06 -7.40
C SER A 222 13.21 -3.72 -8.76
N GLN A 223 12.90 -3.02 -9.84
CA GLN A 223 13.09 -3.50 -11.21
C GLN A 223 14.57 -3.65 -11.54
N HIS A 224 15.42 -2.68 -11.14
CA HIS A 224 16.86 -2.79 -11.36
C HIS A 224 17.45 -4.00 -10.62
N LEU A 225 17.10 -4.18 -9.34
CA LEU A 225 17.53 -5.34 -8.56
C LEU A 225 17.07 -6.68 -9.17
N LYS A 226 15.84 -6.74 -9.67
CA LYS A 226 15.32 -7.89 -10.41
C LYS A 226 16.15 -8.16 -11.67
N ASN A 227 16.49 -7.13 -12.43
CA ASN A 227 17.26 -7.27 -13.68
C ASN A 227 18.69 -7.77 -13.41
N ILE A 228 19.37 -7.29 -12.36
CA ILE A 228 20.68 -7.82 -11.94
C ILE A 228 20.56 -9.33 -11.65
N LYS A 229 19.57 -9.72 -10.84
CA LYS A 229 19.34 -11.12 -10.48
C LYS A 229 19.05 -11.99 -11.71
N VAL A 230 18.15 -11.54 -12.59
CA VAL A 230 17.81 -12.27 -13.82
C VAL A 230 19.04 -12.42 -14.73
N THR A 231 19.81 -11.36 -14.90
CA THR A 231 21.03 -11.38 -15.72
C THR A 231 22.06 -12.35 -15.15
N SER A 232 22.27 -12.36 -13.83
CA SER A 232 23.19 -13.31 -13.17
C SER A 232 22.79 -14.77 -13.30
N LEU A 233 21.50 -15.06 -13.56
CA LEU A 233 20.97 -16.41 -13.71
C LEU A 233 20.81 -16.83 -15.18
N SER A 234 21.05 -15.93 -16.13
CA SER A 234 20.84 -16.18 -17.56
C SER A 234 22.17 -16.48 -18.27
N LEU A 235 22.21 -17.54 -19.06
CA LEU A 235 23.26 -17.74 -20.05
C LEU A 235 22.86 -17.00 -21.35
N ARG A 236 23.80 -16.27 -21.94
CA ARG A 236 23.63 -15.59 -23.24
C ARG A 236 24.68 -16.10 -24.21
#